data_AF-A0A958IJL0-F1
#
_entry.id   AF-A0A958IJL0-F1
#
_cell.length_a   1.000
_cell.length_b   1.000
_cell.length_c   1.000
_cell.angle_alpha   90.00
_cell.angle_beta   90.00
_cell.angle_gamma   90.00
#
_symmetry.space_group_name_H-M   'P 1'
#
loop_
_entity.id
_entity.type
_entity.pdbx_description
1 polymer ?
#
loop_
_entity_poly.entity_id
_entity_poly.type
_entity_poly.pdbx_seq_one_letter_code
_entity_poly.pdbx_strand_id
1 'polypeptide(L)'
;MEGFNLKSEKGNMMMILIGSVVMLATLGFILANIVSSSSKVASLDADEQRAFYAAQSGMEYGLKEYLTADNVDEWTVNDMDGGSGLTLDVSLQKVGNDQIIITSTGKGNNTSKTVQTIISKADSNYVPDYAVFSKKPVVNVVTKDSIAGVYNPGLIYENAASAPVFDNDVLRNLAKQTQEDGNSYYFENDLVVDENFNPPDGTVVFTEGKLKFAKGVWTGDVFFVAMDDIGFQSTWRNSEDVKMVVYSGQSNKKIWIEPRNLDDDPVEFIIRDGEVIPGEPYAARIDVIGAALPMYFLFWQYNSPITVNCNIGGESIYPFGPNPTAFESNLKAKVDQGNVNQGDFPKQYVFPNIFEAGTRISVNATSWEWKWFSGSQYKLHMNANSANSSDATTIIKTLRDGDPVPNIEGFGNQASAAEFIENYIDFETQTVTLDENQAIYLIELYTYDLTSSAADFQDVVILVSLAKEPTDFIITPGDEEVVAENILPFKGGIISHGSVYGLRNEIINDEELITRLEVVRDEQILKDFLKYSVNGNARVILESKWVSKN
;
A
#
# COMPACT_ATOMS: atom_id res chain seq x y z
N MET A 1 42.68 41.12 -30.47
CA MET A 1 43.39 39.82 -30.44
C MET A 1 43.59 39.48 -28.98
N GLU A 2 42.69 38.69 -28.40
CA GLU A 2 42.83 38.19 -27.04
C GLU A 2 43.17 36.69 -27.12
N GLY A 3 44.17 36.27 -26.35
CA GLY A 3 44.72 34.92 -26.43
C GLY A 3 43.90 33.93 -25.62
N PHE A 4 43.22 32.99 -26.28
CA PHE A 4 42.55 31.86 -25.62
C PHE A 4 43.55 30.99 -24.86
N ASN A 5 43.36 30.83 -23.55
CA ASN A 5 44.29 30.13 -22.67
C ASN A 5 44.03 28.61 -22.62
N LEU A 6 44.48 27.92 -23.66
CA LEU A 6 44.37 26.46 -23.90
C LEU A 6 45.02 25.54 -22.83
N LYS A 7 45.50 26.06 -21.69
CA LYS A 7 46.08 25.25 -20.61
C LYS A 7 45.08 24.72 -19.58
N SER A 8 43.91 25.34 -19.43
CA SER A 8 42.94 24.96 -18.38
C SER A 8 42.19 23.66 -18.69
N GLU A 9 41.69 23.48 -19.91
CA GLU A 9 40.84 22.33 -20.27
C GLU A 9 41.56 20.98 -20.24
N LYS A 10 42.88 20.98 -20.51
CA LYS A 10 43.69 19.74 -20.51
C LYS A 10 43.79 19.09 -19.12
N GLY A 11 43.65 19.87 -18.04
CA GLY A 11 43.63 19.33 -16.68
C GLY A 11 42.36 18.52 -16.40
N ASN A 12 41.19 19.08 -16.73
CA ASN A 12 39.90 18.44 -16.48
C ASN A 12 39.71 17.18 -17.34
N MET A 13 40.09 17.24 -18.63
CA MET A 13 39.98 16.08 -19.52
C MET A 13 40.88 14.91 -19.08
N MET A 14 42.07 15.20 -18.51
CA MET A 14 42.97 14.16 -18.00
C MET A 14 42.47 13.55 -16.68
N MET A 15 41.83 14.33 -15.80
CA MET A 15 41.18 13.82 -14.59
C MET A 15 40.01 12.87 -14.90
N ILE A 16 39.15 13.23 -15.87
CA ILE A 16 38.05 12.38 -16.33
C ILE A 16 38.57 11.05 -16.88
N LEU A 17 39.63 11.10 -17.71
CA LEU A 17 40.24 9.89 -18.27
C LEU A 17 40.81 8.94 -17.18
N ILE A 18 41.48 9.50 -16.17
CA ILE A 18 42.02 8.72 -15.05
C ILE A 18 40.90 8.09 -14.22
N GLY A 19 39.83 8.84 -13.92
CA GLY A 19 38.66 8.33 -13.21
C GLY A 19 38.01 7.13 -13.93
N SER A 20 37.79 7.26 -15.25
CA SER A 20 37.21 6.18 -16.07
C SER A 20 38.05 4.90 -16.08
N VAL A 21 39.39 5.02 -16.14
CA VAL A 21 40.29 3.85 -16.13
C VAL A 21 40.29 3.15 -14.77
N VAL A 22 40.25 3.89 -13.66
CA VAL A 22 40.14 3.30 -12.31
C VAL A 22 38.82 2.58 -12.14
N MET A 23 37.70 3.18 -12.56
CA MET A 23 36.37 2.59 -12.44
C MET A 23 36.25 1.26 -13.22
N LEU A 24 36.77 1.22 -14.45
CA LEU A 24 36.81 -0.01 -15.27
C LEU A 24 37.70 -1.10 -14.66
N ALA A 25 38.85 -0.74 -14.08
CA ALA A 25 39.72 -1.69 -13.38
C ALA A 25 39.03 -2.29 -12.14
N THR A 26 38.31 -1.48 -11.36
CA THR A 26 37.52 -1.95 -10.21
C THR A 26 36.40 -2.89 -10.64
N LEU A 27 35.66 -2.54 -11.71
CA LEU A 27 34.60 -3.39 -12.25
C LEU A 27 35.14 -4.75 -12.76
N GLY A 28 36.30 -4.74 -13.43
CA GLY A 28 36.99 -5.96 -13.85
C GLY A 28 37.42 -6.86 -12.68
N PHE A 29 37.86 -6.27 -11.57
CA PHE A 29 38.20 -7.02 -10.36
C PHE A 29 36.96 -7.63 -9.69
N ILE A 30 35.84 -6.91 -9.64
CA ILE A 30 34.56 -7.42 -9.14
C ILE A 30 34.07 -8.60 -10.00
N LEU A 31 34.07 -8.45 -11.33
CA LEU A 31 33.69 -9.52 -12.26
C LEU A 31 34.60 -10.75 -12.16
N ALA A 32 35.91 -10.57 -11.98
CA ALA A 32 36.84 -11.69 -11.77
C ALA A 32 36.58 -12.45 -10.45
N ASN A 33 36.18 -11.74 -9.38
CA ASN A 33 35.79 -12.37 -8.11
C ASN A 33 34.44 -13.09 -8.23
N ILE A 34 33.47 -12.55 -8.96
CA ILE A 34 32.19 -13.23 -9.24
C ILE A 34 32.45 -14.52 -10.05
N VAL A 35 33.18 -14.44 -11.17
CA VAL A 35 33.49 -15.60 -12.02
C VAL A 35 34.32 -16.68 -11.31
N SER A 36 35.23 -16.30 -10.41
CA SER A 36 36.00 -17.26 -9.58
C SER A 36 35.24 -17.80 -8.36
N SER A 37 34.11 -17.20 -7.98
CA SER A 37 33.20 -17.77 -6.99
C SER A 37 32.33 -18.89 -7.59
N SER A 38 31.88 -18.73 -8.84
CA SER A 38 31.08 -19.73 -9.57
C SER A 38 31.83 -21.01 -9.95
N SER A 39 33.17 -21.02 -9.93
CA SER A 39 33.98 -22.23 -10.17
C SER A 39 34.29 -23.03 -8.89
N LYS A 40 33.79 -22.60 -7.73
CA LYS A 40 33.83 -23.36 -6.46
C LYS A 40 32.58 -24.22 -6.19
N VAL A 41 31.63 -24.29 -7.13
CA VAL A 41 30.76 -25.47 -7.25
C VAL A 41 31.61 -26.60 -7.86
N ALA A 42 32.60 -27.05 -7.07
CA ALA A 42 33.31 -28.27 -7.34
C ALA A 42 32.30 -29.41 -7.36
N SER A 43 32.56 -30.45 -8.16
CA SER A 43 31.87 -31.72 -8.00
C SER A 43 32.05 -32.18 -6.55
N LEU A 44 31.00 -32.07 -5.74
CA LEU A 44 30.90 -32.78 -4.46
C LEU A 44 31.31 -34.23 -4.74
N ASP A 45 32.19 -34.77 -3.89
CA ASP A 45 32.62 -36.17 -4.04
C ASP A 45 31.36 -37.05 -4.10
N ALA A 46 31.39 -38.12 -4.88
CA ALA A 46 30.24 -39.02 -5.02
C ALA A 46 29.80 -39.59 -3.66
N ASP A 47 30.71 -39.70 -2.70
CA ASP A 47 30.42 -40.06 -1.30
C ASP A 47 29.81 -38.89 -0.48
N GLU A 48 30.16 -37.63 -0.76
CA GLU A 48 29.52 -36.46 -0.14
C GLU A 48 28.11 -36.21 -0.68
N GLN A 49 27.89 -36.38 -1.99
CA GLN A 49 26.55 -36.31 -2.58
C GLN A 49 25.63 -37.39 -2.00
N ARG A 50 26.14 -38.62 -1.88
CA ARG A 50 25.41 -39.74 -1.28
C ARG A 50 25.06 -39.49 0.18
N ALA A 51 26.01 -39.01 1.00
CA ALA A 51 25.72 -38.61 2.38
C ALA A 51 24.68 -37.48 2.47
N PHE A 52 24.69 -36.50 1.55
CA PHE A 52 23.67 -35.45 1.49
C PHE A 52 22.27 -35.99 1.12
N TYR A 53 22.16 -36.85 0.12
CA TYR A 53 20.87 -37.47 -0.24
C TYR A 53 20.31 -38.36 0.88
N ALA A 54 21.16 -39.08 1.61
CA ALA A 54 20.73 -39.80 2.81
C ALA A 54 20.20 -38.83 3.89
N ALA A 55 20.87 -37.70 4.11
CA ALA A 55 20.40 -36.67 5.04
C ALA A 55 19.03 -36.08 4.62
N GLN A 56 18.81 -35.84 3.33
CA GLN A 56 17.51 -35.39 2.81
C GLN A 56 16.42 -36.44 2.97
N SER A 57 16.71 -37.72 2.68
CA SER A 57 15.75 -38.82 2.88
C SER A 57 15.31 -38.95 4.35
N GLY A 58 16.26 -38.77 5.28
CA GLY A 58 15.96 -38.73 6.71
C GLY A 58 15.17 -37.48 7.14
N MET A 59 15.36 -36.35 6.45
CA MET A 59 14.55 -35.15 6.67
C MET A 59 13.09 -35.38 6.25
N GLU A 60 12.86 -36.01 5.09
CA GLU A 60 11.53 -36.39 4.63
C GLU A 60 10.85 -37.38 5.59
N TYR A 61 11.60 -38.35 6.11
CA TYR A 61 11.12 -39.26 7.17
C TYR A 61 10.70 -38.48 8.43
N GLY A 62 11.59 -37.64 8.98
CA GLY A 62 11.29 -36.88 10.20
C GLY A 62 10.11 -35.93 10.04
N LEU A 63 10.02 -35.24 8.91
CA LEU A 63 8.88 -34.37 8.59
C LEU A 63 7.58 -35.16 8.46
N LYS A 64 7.62 -36.36 7.85
CA LYS A 64 6.45 -37.23 7.75
C LYS A 64 5.97 -37.68 9.15
N GLU A 65 6.87 -38.21 9.98
CA GLU A 65 6.50 -38.67 11.33
C GLU A 65 5.93 -37.51 12.17
N TYR A 66 6.53 -36.31 12.09
CA TYR A 66 6.00 -35.10 12.70
C TYR A 66 4.56 -34.78 12.24
N LEU A 67 4.29 -34.82 10.93
CA LEU A 67 2.98 -34.50 10.35
C LEU A 67 1.92 -35.58 10.60
N THR A 68 2.31 -36.80 10.98
CA THR A 68 1.38 -37.92 11.25
C THR A 68 1.21 -38.27 12.73
N ALA A 69 1.92 -37.60 13.65
CA ALA A 69 1.86 -37.90 15.07
C ALA A 69 0.70 -37.15 15.77
N ASP A 70 -0.17 -37.88 16.47
CA ASP A 70 -1.24 -37.30 17.31
C ASP A 70 -0.70 -36.42 18.44
N ASN A 71 0.49 -36.75 18.94
CA ASN A 71 1.29 -35.92 19.85
C ASN A 71 2.73 -35.95 19.39
N VAL A 72 3.34 -34.77 19.24
CA VAL A 72 4.75 -34.64 18.88
C VAL A 72 5.56 -34.59 20.15
N ASP A 73 6.35 -35.64 20.42
CA ASP A 73 7.37 -35.67 21.46
C ASP A 73 8.77 -35.67 20.87
N GLU A 74 9.78 -35.35 21.69
CA GLU A 74 11.18 -35.42 21.24
C GLU A 74 11.60 -36.87 21.01
N TRP A 75 12.26 -37.15 19.89
CA TRP A 75 12.71 -38.49 19.54
C TRP A 75 13.98 -38.47 18.70
N THR A 76 14.70 -39.59 18.72
CA THR A 76 15.86 -39.84 17.85
C THR A 76 15.82 -41.27 17.32
N VAL A 77 15.95 -41.43 16.02
CA VAL A 77 16.19 -42.71 15.33
C VAL A 77 17.61 -42.67 14.78
N ASN A 78 18.44 -43.65 15.15
CA ASN A 78 19.83 -43.74 14.70
C ASN A 78 20.00 -44.89 13.69
N ASP A 79 20.97 -44.75 12.80
CA ASP A 79 21.42 -45.76 11.84
C ASP A 79 20.29 -46.40 11.01
N MET A 80 19.30 -45.59 10.60
CA MET A 80 18.30 -46.00 9.62
C MET A 80 18.97 -46.26 8.26
N ASP A 81 18.55 -47.31 7.56
CA ASP A 81 19.10 -47.68 6.25
C ASP A 81 18.73 -46.63 5.18
N GLY A 82 19.72 -45.90 4.69
CA GLY A 82 19.59 -44.95 3.59
C GLY A 82 19.82 -45.59 2.21
N GLY A 83 20.05 -46.90 2.15
CA GLY A 83 20.38 -47.65 0.96
C GLY A 83 21.87 -47.59 0.59
N SER A 84 22.32 -48.58 -0.19
CA SER A 84 23.68 -48.62 -0.78
C SER A 84 24.85 -48.45 0.21
N GLY A 85 24.69 -48.86 1.46
CA GLY A 85 25.71 -48.73 2.51
C GLY A 85 25.76 -47.35 3.17
N LEU A 86 24.72 -46.55 3.00
CA LEU A 86 24.50 -45.30 3.73
C LEU A 86 23.62 -45.58 4.95
N THR A 87 23.91 -44.95 6.08
CA THR A 87 22.96 -44.85 7.19
C THR A 87 22.59 -43.40 7.44
N LEU A 88 21.49 -43.17 8.14
CA LEU A 88 21.08 -41.83 8.54
C LEU A 88 20.56 -41.83 9.99
N ASP A 89 20.85 -40.74 10.70
CA ASP A 89 20.24 -40.43 11.99
C ASP A 89 19.21 -39.33 11.78
N VAL A 90 18.05 -39.42 12.42
CA VAL A 90 17.03 -38.37 12.45
C VAL A 90 16.65 -38.09 13.89
N SER A 91 16.59 -36.82 14.26
CA SER A 91 16.09 -36.38 15.56
C SER A 91 15.08 -35.25 15.41
N LEU A 92 14.10 -35.22 16.30
CA LEU A 92 13.15 -34.14 16.50
C LEU A 92 13.35 -33.60 17.92
N GLN A 93 13.66 -32.31 18.02
CA GLN A 93 13.85 -31.58 19.28
C GLN A 93 12.86 -30.43 19.40
N LYS A 94 12.37 -30.16 20.60
CA LYS A 94 11.54 -28.99 20.92
C LYS A 94 12.47 -27.88 21.43
N VAL A 95 12.44 -26.72 20.79
CA VAL A 95 13.21 -25.55 21.21
C VAL A 95 12.24 -24.48 21.71
N GLY A 96 12.09 -24.41 23.03
CA GLY A 96 11.02 -23.63 23.66
C GLY A 96 9.65 -24.27 23.46
N ASN A 97 8.60 -23.46 23.51
CA ASN A 97 7.21 -23.92 23.39
C ASN A 97 6.73 -24.02 21.93
N ASP A 98 7.33 -23.26 21.02
CA ASP A 98 6.76 -22.96 19.70
C ASP A 98 7.72 -23.26 18.53
N GLN A 99 8.85 -23.93 18.76
CA GLN A 99 9.72 -24.40 17.66
C GLN A 99 10.06 -25.88 17.80
N ILE A 100 10.02 -26.55 16.65
CA ILE A 100 10.41 -27.95 16.49
C ILE A 100 11.52 -28.01 15.46
N ILE A 101 12.68 -28.51 15.88
CA ILE A 101 13.84 -28.66 15.03
C ILE A 101 13.97 -30.13 14.65
N ILE A 102 13.78 -30.43 13.37
CA ILE A 102 14.08 -31.75 12.83
C ILE A 102 15.48 -31.68 12.22
N THR A 103 16.36 -32.58 12.67
CA THR A 103 17.76 -32.67 12.21
C THR A 103 18.00 -34.07 11.67
N SER A 104 18.52 -34.17 10.45
CA SER A 104 18.88 -35.44 9.82
C SER A 104 20.34 -35.42 9.40
N THR A 105 21.09 -36.46 9.75
CA THR A 105 22.50 -36.64 9.38
C THR A 105 22.68 -37.92 8.60
N GLY A 106 22.94 -37.79 7.30
CA GLY A 106 23.31 -38.91 6.44
C GLY A 106 24.80 -39.20 6.53
N LYS A 107 25.15 -40.49 6.65
CA LYS A 107 26.50 -41.04 6.80
C LYS A 107 26.83 -41.91 5.60
N GLY A 108 27.89 -41.54 4.87
CA GLY A 108 28.59 -42.41 3.92
C GLY A 108 29.84 -43.03 4.56
N ASN A 109 30.56 -43.86 3.79
CA ASN A 109 31.72 -44.62 4.29
C ASN A 109 32.79 -43.77 5.01
N ASN A 110 33.03 -42.54 4.54
CA ASN A 110 34.05 -41.62 5.07
C ASN A 110 33.55 -40.18 5.23
N THR A 111 32.24 -39.94 5.06
CA THR A 111 31.64 -38.60 4.94
C THR A 111 30.33 -38.57 5.73
N SER A 112 29.98 -37.41 6.28
CA SER A 112 28.61 -37.17 6.74
C SER A 112 28.15 -35.77 6.33
N LYS A 113 26.83 -35.62 6.17
CA LYS A 113 26.18 -34.34 5.88
C LYS A 113 24.94 -34.24 6.77
N THR A 114 24.73 -33.08 7.36
CA THR A 114 23.58 -32.79 8.20
C THR A 114 22.70 -31.77 7.50
N VAL A 115 21.40 -32.03 7.48
CA VAL A 115 20.35 -31.10 7.06
C VAL A 115 19.45 -30.86 8.26
N GLN A 116 18.99 -29.63 8.44
CA GLN A 116 18.13 -29.23 9.54
C GLN A 116 16.99 -28.39 9.00
N THR A 117 15.79 -28.58 9.54
CA THR A 117 14.64 -27.68 9.32
C THR A 117 14.08 -27.25 10.67
N ILE A 118 13.62 -26.00 10.73
CA ILE A 118 13.01 -25.41 11.91
C ILE A 118 11.54 -25.17 11.57
N ILE A 119 10.68 -26.00 12.15
CA ILE A 119 9.24 -25.83 12.10
C ILE A 119 8.88 -24.96 13.30
N SER A 120 8.86 -23.64 13.10
CA SER A 120 8.15 -22.78 14.03
C SER A 120 6.66 -23.08 13.91
N LYS A 121 5.97 -23.20 15.04
CA LYS A 121 4.52 -23.27 15.11
C LYS A 121 3.97 -22.05 14.35
N ALA A 122 3.23 -22.29 13.28
CA ALA A 122 2.46 -21.23 12.64
C ALA A 122 1.53 -20.65 13.70
N ASP A 123 1.47 -19.32 13.79
CA ASP A 123 0.72 -18.64 14.84
C ASP A 123 -0.74 -19.10 14.79
N SER A 124 -1.17 -19.88 15.80
CA SER A 124 -2.40 -20.69 15.78
C SER A 124 -3.68 -19.86 15.95
N ASN A 125 -3.54 -18.55 15.80
CA ASN A 125 -4.30 -17.52 16.47
C ASN A 125 -4.90 -16.52 15.47
N TYR A 126 -4.62 -16.71 14.17
CA TYR A 126 -5.07 -15.82 13.11
C TYR A 126 -5.92 -16.56 12.08
N VAL A 127 -7.17 -16.83 12.46
CA VAL A 127 -8.25 -17.21 11.54
C VAL A 127 -9.23 -16.04 11.50
N PRO A 128 -9.56 -15.48 10.32
CA PRO A 128 -10.51 -14.37 10.19
C PRO A 128 -11.91 -14.76 10.66
N ASP A 129 -12.66 -13.79 11.19
CA ASP A 129 -14.05 -13.98 11.63
C ASP A 129 -14.99 -14.44 10.50
N TYR A 130 -14.71 -14.07 9.24
CA TYR A 130 -15.50 -14.50 8.09
C TYR A 130 -14.58 -14.73 6.90
N ALA A 131 -14.85 -15.76 6.07
CA ALA A 131 -13.96 -16.19 4.99
C ALA A 131 -14.72 -16.74 3.78
N VAL A 132 -14.48 -16.13 2.61
CA VAL A 132 -15.31 -16.25 1.40
C VAL A 132 -14.46 -16.64 0.20
N PHE A 133 -14.83 -17.61 -0.64
CA PHE A 133 -13.97 -18.05 -1.76
C PHE A 133 -14.66 -18.00 -3.13
N SER A 134 -14.03 -17.29 -4.08
CA SER A 134 -14.38 -17.10 -5.51
C SER A 134 -13.46 -17.96 -6.43
N LYS A 135 -13.50 -17.77 -7.75
CA LYS A 135 -12.57 -18.36 -8.74
C LYS A 135 -12.16 -17.45 -9.90
N LYS A 136 -12.31 -16.11 -9.77
CA LYS A 136 -11.88 -15.05 -10.72
C LYS A 136 -11.36 -13.78 -10.00
N PRO A 137 -10.43 -13.00 -10.58
CA PRO A 137 -9.82 -11.84 -9.91
C PRO A 137 -10.85 -10.87 -9.31
N VAL A 138 -10.56 -10.38 -8.11
CA VAL A 138 -11.44 -9.46 -7.37
C VAL A 138 -11.08 -8.02 -7.71
N VAL A 139 -12.09 -7.16 -7.86
CA VAL A 139 -11.98 -5.72 -8.19
C VAL A 139 -13.08 -4.94 -7.47
N ASN A 140 -12.87 -3.63 -7.27
CA ASN A 140 -13.70 -2.72 -6.45
C ASN A 140 -13.78 -3.11 -4.97
N VAL A 141 -12.65 -3.52 -4.39
CA VAL A 141 -12.46 -3.53 -2.94
C VAL A 141 -11.97 -2.16 -2.53
N VAL A 142 -12.70 -1.47 -1.67
CA VAL A 142 -12.21 -0.28 -0.97
C VAL A 142 -11.70 -0.75 0.39
N THR A 143 -10.44 -1.15 0.45
CA THR A 143 -9.72 -1.25 1.72
C THR A 143 -9.38 0.18 2.15
N LYS A 144 -10.02 0.67 3.22
CA LYS A 144 -9.52 1.88 3.89
C LYS A 144 -8.32 1.44 4.72
N ASP A 145 -7.13 1.93 4.39
CA ASP A 145 -6.02 1.88 5.35
C ASP A 145 -6.35 2.91 6.44
N SER A 146 -6.14 2.54 7.71
CA SER A 146 -6.28 3.49 8.83
C SER A 146 -5.16 4.53 8.82
N ILE A 147 -4.12 4.32 8.00
CA ILE A 147 -2.95 5.18 7.90
C ILE A 147 -2.94 5.94 6.55
N ALA A 148 -3.60 7.10 6.56
CA ALA A 148 -3.36 8.24 5.68
C ALA A 148 -3.40 8.02 4.14
N GLY A 149 -4.59 7.86 3.57
CA GLY A 149 -4.98 8.35 2.22
C GLY A 149 -4.23 7.80 0.98
N VAL A 150 -3.19 6.98 1.14
CA VAL A 150 -2.42 6.43 0.02
C VAL A 150 -3.10 5.15 -0.47
N TYR A 151 -3.52 5.15 -1.74
CA TYR A 151 -3.93 3.92 -2.43
C TYR A 151 -2.69 3.03 -2.64
N ASN A 152 -2.40 2.18 -1.67
CA ASN A 152 -1.29 1.24 -1.71
C ASN A 152 -1.77 -0.17 -2.12
N PRO A 153 -1.78 -0.53 -3.42
CA PRO A 153 -2.17 -1.87 -3.87
C PRO A 153 -1.20 -2.98 -3.42
N GLY A 154 -0.14 -2.65 -2.68
CA GLY A 154 0.86 -3.56 -2.14
C GLY A 154 0.57 -4.12 -0.74
N LEU A 155 -0.33 -3.52 0.06
CA LEU A 155 -0.68 -4.02 1.39
C LEU A 155 -1.79 -5.08 1.36
N ILE A 156 -1.48 -6.18 0.68
CA ILE A 156 -2.21 -7.44 0.81
C ILE A 156 -1.50 -8.26 1.89
N TYR A 157 -2.20 -8.60 2.97
CA TYR A 157 -1.69 -9.58 3.96
C TYR A 157 -1.65 -10.99 3.35
N GLU A 158 -0.59 -11.28 2.61
CA GLU A 158 -0.26 -12.60 2.06
C GLU A 158 0.16 -13.56 3.18
N ASN A 159 -0.81 -14.26 3.77
CA ASN A 159 -0.54 -15.39 4.67
C ASN A 159 -1.49 -16.58 4.40
N ALA A 160 -1.34 -17.16 3.20
CA ALA A 160 -1.57 -18.58 2.90
C ALA A 160 -1.00 -18.88 1.50
N ALA A 161 -0.11 -19.86 1.35
CA ALA A 161 0.51 -20.19 0.05
C ALA A 161 -0.49 -20.74 -0.99
N SER A 162 -1.67 -21.19 -0.56
CA SER A 162 -2.81 -21.51 -1.41
C SER A 162 -4.12 -21.45 -0.62
N ALA A 163 -5.22 -21.22 -1.32
CA ALA A 163 -6.56 -21.42 -0.76
C ALA A 163 -6.81 -22.93 -0.52
N PRO A 164 -7.46 -23.34 0.59
CA PRO A 164 -8.01 -24.69 0.71
C PRO A 164 -8.83 -25.06 -0.53
N VAL A 165 -8.44 -26.15 -1.19
CA VAL A 165 -9.16 -26.68 -2.36
C VAL A 165 -10.35 -27.48 -1.85
N PHE A 166 -11.49 -26.80 -1.79
CA PHE A 166 -12.74 -27.41 -1.41
C PHE A 166 -13.39 -28.16 -2.59
N ASP A 167 -14.02 -29.30 -2.29
CA ASP A 167 -14.85 -29.99 -3.27
C ASP A 167 -16.22 -29.32 -3.37
N ASN A 168 -16.29 -28.47 -4.38
CA ASN A 168 -17.45 -27.78 -4.91
C ASN A 168 -18.72 -28.63 -5.03
N ASP A 169 -18.61 -29.89 -5.45
CA ASP A 169 -19.75 -30.81 -5.57
C ASP A 169 -20.16 -31.36 -4.20
N VAL A 170 -19.21 -31.63 -3.30
CA VAL A 170 -19.51 -32.02 -1.91
C VAL A 170 -20.29 -30.92 -1.19
N LEU A 171 -19.91 -29.66 -1.37
CA LEU A 171 -20.54 -28.52 -0.68
C LEU A 171 -21.90 -28.16 -1.27
N ARG A 172 -22.06 -28.28 -2.59
CA ARG A 172 -23.36 -28.26 -3.27
C ARG A 172 -24.31 -29.31 -2.70
N ASN A 173 -23.82 -30.54 -2.55
CA ASN A 173 -24.61 -31.65 -2.03
C ASN A 173 -24.92 -31.48 -0.53
N LEU A 174 -23.97 -30.98 0.26
CA LEU A 174 -24.18 -30.65 1.67
C LEU A 174 -25.28 -29.60 1.85
N ALA A 175 -25.20 -28.49 1.11
CA ALA A 175 -26.19 -27.42 1.17
C ALA A 175 -27.58 -27.85 0.67
N LYS A 176 -27.66 -28.78 -0.30
CA LYS A 176 -28.95 -29.41 -0.66
C LYS A 176 -29.48 -30.33 0.42
N GLN A 177 -28.61 -31.07 1.09
CA GLN A 177 -29.00 -32.09 2.07
C GLN A 177 -29.47 -31.47 3.40
N THR A 178 -28.81 -30.41 3.89
CA THR A 178 -29.12 -29.83 5.20
C THR A 178 -30.09 -28.64 5.16
N GLN A 179 -30.65 -28.34 3.98
CA GLN A 179 -31.65 -27.28 3.78
C GLN A 179 -32.97 -27.57 4.50
N GLU A 180 -33.40 -28.84 4.56
CA GLU A 180 -34.63 -29.23 5.29
C GLU A 180 -34.48 -29.06 6.80
N ASP A 181 -33.26 -29.16 7.33
CA ASP A 181 -32.93 -28.97 8.75
C ASP A 181 -32.68 -27.49 9.12
N GLY A 182 -32.66 -26.58 8.14
CA GLY A 182 -32.38 -25.15 8.33
C GLY A 182 -30.90 -24.81 8.62
N ASN A 183 -30.00 -25.79 8.52
CA ASN A 183 -28.55 -25.62 8.77
C ASN A 183 -27.77 -25.20 7.49
N SER A 184 -28.47 -25.08 6.37
CA SER A 184 -27.96 -24.48 5.14
C SER A 184 -29.09 -23.85 4.33
N TYR A 185 -28.70 -22.98 3.41
CA TYR A 185 -29.57 -22.48 2.36
C TYR A 185 -28.98 -22.90 1.02
N TYR A 186 -29.80 -23.38 0.09
CA TYR A 186 -29.38 -23.62 -1.28
C TYR A 186 -30.29 -22.87 -2.26
N PHE A 187 -29.67 -22.16 -3.19
CA PHE A 187 -30.28 -21.35 -4.23
C PHE A 187 -29.77 -21.82 -5.59
N GLU A 188 -30.69 -22.27 -6.45
CA GLU A 188 -30.36 -22.69 -7.83
C GLU A 188 -30.08 -21.49 -8.76
N ASN A 189 -30.30 -20.26 -8.28
CA ASN A 189 -30.10 -19.00 -9.00
C ASN A 189 -29.47 -17.97 -8.06
N ASP A 190 -29.23 -16.77 -8.58
CA ASP A 190 -28.71 -15.59 -7.89
C ASP A 190 -29.29 -15.37 -6.48
N LEU A 191 -28.42 -14.99 -5.54
CA LEU A 191 -28.77 -14.57 -4.20
C LEU A 191 -28.41 -13.10 -4.00
N VAL A 192 -29.41 -12.29 -3.64
CA VAL A 192 -29.17 -10.94 -3.09
C VAL A 192 -29.27 -11.03 -1.58
N VAL A 193 -28.20 -10.65 -0.89
CA VAL A 193 -28.14 -10.57 0.57
C VAL A 193 -28.55 -9.16 0.99
N ASP A 194 -29.81 -9.02 1.39
CA ASP A 194 -30.41 -7.79 1.90
C ASP A 194 -30.76 -7.87 3.40
N GLU A 195 -31.33 -6.80 3.94
CA GLU A 195 -31.66 -6.64 5.37
C GLU A 195 -32.66 -7.67 5.93
N ASN A 196 -33.34 -8.43 5.06
CA ASN A 196 -34.23 -9.52 5.44
C ASN A 196 -33.54 -10.90 5.40
N PHE A 197 -32.32 -10.99 4.86
CA PHE A 197 -31.53 -12.22 4.81
C PHE A 197 -30.70 -12.39 6.09
N ASN A 198 -31.32 -12.98 7.10
CA ASN A 198 -30.69 -13.31 8.39
C ASN A 198 -30.63 -14.84 8.59
N PRO A 199 -29.68 -15.54 7.93
CA PRO A 199 -29.44 -16.96 8.17
C PRO A 199 -28.84 -17.18 9.57
N PRO A 200 -29.10 -18.33 10.23
CA PRO A 200 -28.53 -18.61 11.54
C PRO A 200 -27.00 -18.68 11.56
N ASP A 201 -26.45 -18.52 12.75
CA ASP A 201 -25.05 -18.82 13.08
C ASP A 201 -24.63 -20.24 12.61
N GLY A 202 -23.41 -20.38 12.08
CA GLY A 202 -22.84 -21.63 11.56
C GLY A 202 -23.40 -22.11 10.21
N THR A 203 -24.25 -21.33 9.53
CA THR A 203 -25.00 -21.78 8.35
C THR A 203 -24.21 -21.66 7.04
N VAL A 204 -24.33 -22.67 6.18
CA VAL A 204 -23.77 -22.68 4.80
C VAL A 204 -24.82 -22.17 3.79
N VAL A 205 -24.55 -21.06 3.11
CA VAL A 205 -25.49 -20.40 2.17
C VAL A 205 -25.00 -20.55 0.72
N PHE A 206 -25.46 -21.57 0.00
CA PHE A 206 -25.07 -21.90 -1.38
C PHE A 206 -25.94 -21.24 -2.43
N THR A 207 -25.34 -20.53 -3.39
CA THR A 207 -25.97 -20.19 -4.68
C THR A 207 -25.23 -20.82 -5.86
N GLU A 208 -25.97 -21.32 -6.86
CA GLU A 208 -25.48 -21.68 -8.22
C GLU A 208 -25.36 -20.46 -9.15
N GLY A 209 -25.91 -19.32 -8.73
CA GLY A 209 -25.87 -18.04 -9.42
C GLY A 209 -25.13 -16.97 -8.62
N LYS A 210 -25.47 -15.71 -8.92
CA LYS A 210 -24.76 -14.49 -8.51
C LYS A 210 -24.98 -14.16 -7.03
N LEU A 211 -23.94 -14.13 -6.18
CA LEU A 211 -24.04 -13.60 -4.81
C LEU A 211 -23.79 -12.09 -4.71
N LYS A 212 -24.85 -11.28 -4.61
CA LYS A 212 -24.75 -9.82 -4.45
C LYS A 212 -25.03 -9.38 -3.01
N PHE A 213 -24.10 -8.67 -2.39
CA PHE A 213 -24.32 -8.07 -1.07
C PHE A 213 -24.93 -6.66 -1.21
N ALA A 214 -26.16 -6.50 -0.70
CA ALA A 214 -26.93 -5.25 -0.76
C ALA A 214 -26.91 -4.47 0.55
N LYS A 215 -27.19 -5.17 1.67
CA LYS A 215 -27.15 -4.68 3.06
C LYS A 215 -27.22 -5.90 3.98
N GLY A 216 -26.34 -6.03 4.96
CA GLY A 216 -26.30 -7.17 5.89
C GLY A 216 -26.80 -6.81 7.28
N VAL A 217 -27.64 -7.68 7.87
CA VAL A 217 -28.05 -7.61 9.28
C VAL A 217 -28.17 -9.03 9.87
N TRP A 218 -27.20 -9.90 9.56
CA TRP A 218 -27.11 -11.24 10.14
C TRP A 218 -26.16 -11.24 11.33
N THR A 219 -26.41 -12.14 12.29
CA THR A 219 -25.63 -12.24 13.54
C THR A 219 -25.06 -13.64 13.70
N GLY A 220 -23.74 -13.76 13.79
CA GLY A 220 -23.03 -15.03 13.92
C GLY A 220 -22.27 -15.45 12.66
N ASP A 221 -21.64 -16.62 12.75
CA ASP A 221 -20.66 -17.17 11.81
C ASP A 221 -21.42 -17.67 10.56
N VAL A 222 -21.92 -16.75 9.75
CA VAL A 222 -22.63 -17.07 8.52
C VAL A 222 -21.64 -17.22 7.41
N PHE A 223 -21.86 -18.26 6.63
CA PHE A 223 -21.01 -18.59 5.53
C PHE A 223 -21.82 -18.50 4.20
N PHE A 224 -21.31 -17.76 3.20
CA PHE A 224 -21.82 -17.55 1.81
C PHE A 224 -21.02 -18.17 0.63
N VAL A 225 -21.57 -19.23 0.04
CA VAL A 225 -21.09 -19.95 -1.13
C VAL A 225 -21.66 -19.25 -2.38
N ALA A 226 -20.83 -18.51 -3.12
CA ALA A 226 -21.22 -17.74 -4.30
C ALA A 226 -20.80 -18.43 -5.60
N MET A 227 -21.74 -18.98 -6.39
CA MET A 227 -21.28 -19.59 -7.64
C MET A 227 -20.87 -18.49 -8.55
N ASP A 228 -21.84 -17.82 -9.14
CA ASP A 228 -21.52 -16.68 -9.95
C ASP A 228 -20.82 -15.60 -9.01
N ASP A 229 -19.55 -15.10 -9.29
CA ASP A 229 -18.49 -14.25 -8.57
C ASP A 229 -18.89 -13.69 -7.17
N ILE A 230 -18.33 -12.58 -6.68
CA ILE A 230 -18.90 -11.82 -5.54
C ILE A 230 -18.82 -10.32 -5.79
N GLY A 231 -19.75 -9.54 -5.24
CA GLY A 231 -19.80 -8.10 -5.43
C GLY A 231 -20.81 -7.41 -4.52
N PHE A 232 -20.46 -6.17 -4.18
CA PHE A 232 -21.07 -5.38 -3.12
C PHE A 232 -21.73 -4.15 -3.73
N GLN A 233 -22.88 -3.74 -3.22
CA GLN A 233 -23.44 -2.43 -3.55
C GLN A 233 -22.68 -1.34 -2.79
N SER A 234 -22.59 -0.13 -3.35
CA SER A 234 -22.06 1.04 -2.64
C SER A 234 -22.85 1.39 -1.37
N THR A 235 -24.08 0.88 -1.26
CA THR A 235 -24.93 0.98 -0.06
C THR A 235 -24.76 -0.19 0.91
N TRP A 236 -23.86 -1.14 0.63
CA TRP A 236 -23.63 -2.26 1.54
C TRP A 236 -23.06 -1.76 2.85
N ARG A 237 -23.75 -2.13 3.92
CA ARG A 237 -23.40 -1.87 5.31
C ARG A 237 -23.59 -3.20 6.03
N ASN A 238 -22.73 -3.48 6.98
CA ASN A 238 -22.98 -4.51 7.99
C ASN A 238 -23.05 -3.83 9.36
N SER A 239 -23.56 -4.53 10.37
CA SER A 239 -23.30 -4.14 11.76
C SER A 239 -21.79 -4.15 12.03
N GLU A 240 -21.34 -3.29 12.96
CA GLU A 240 -19.99 -2.72 13.02
C GLU A 240 -18.80 -3.72 13.18
N ASP A 241 -19.07 -5.00 13.44
CA ASP A 241 -18.07 -6.03 13.79
C ASP A 241 -17.80 -7.12 12.71
N VAL A 242 -18.31 -7.02 11.48
CA VAL A 242 -18.24 -8.14 10.49
C VAL A 242 -17.05 -8.06 9.52
N LYS A 243 -15.91 -8.67 9.88
CA LYS A 243 -14.67 -8.72 9.07
C LYS A 243 -14.68 -9.77 7.95
N MET A 244 -15.11 -9.38 6.74
CA MET A 244 -15.25 -10.32 5.62
C MET A 244 -13.94 -10.55 4.87
N VAL A 245 -13.30 -11.71 5.02
CA VAL A 245 -12.25 -12.14 4.10
C VAL A 245 -12.85 -12.67 2.81
N VAL A 246 -12.28 -12.29 1.67
CA VAL A 246 -12.50 -12.88 0.36
C VAL A 246 -11.22 -13.50 -0.19
N TYR A 247 -11.35 -14.63 -0.87
CA TYR A 247 -10.35 -15.40 -1.56
C TYR A 247 -10.85 -15.61 -2.99
N SER A 248 -9.98 -15.97 -3.93
CA SER A 248 -10.44 -16.30 -5.28
C SER A 248 -9.53 -17.29 -6.01
N GLY A 249 -9.99 -18.49 -6.34
CA GLY A 249 -9.24 -19.53 -7.07
C GLY A 249 -8.85 -19.24 -8.53
N GLN A 250 -8.72 -17.98 -8.95
CA GLN A 250 -7.83 -17.55 -10.06
C GLN A 250 -6.72 -16.58 -9.62
N SER A 251 -6.85 -15.98 -8.44
CA SER A 251 -5.82 -15.19 -7.78
C SER A 251 -5.64 -15.71 -6.36
N ASN A 252 -4.52 -16.36 -6.03
CA ASN A 252 -4.19 -16.86 -4.67
C ASN A 252 -4.15 -15.78 -3.56
N LYS A 253 -4.59 -14.56 -3.86
CA LYS A 253 -4.79 -13.43 -2.97
C LYS A 253 -5.94 -13.69 -1.99
N LYS A 254 -5.62 -13.47 -0.71
CA LYS A 254 -6.58 -13.19 0.36
C LYS A 254 -6.85 -11.68 0.36
N ILE A 255 -8.08 -11.28 0.60
CA ILE A 255 -8.56 -9.90 0.59
C ILE A 255 -9.35 -9.70 1.87
N TRP A 256 -9.12 -8.61 2.57
CA TRP A 256 -9.91 -8.21 3.73
C TRP A 256 -10.89 -7.13 3.31
N ILE A 257 -12.14 -7.26 3.74
CA ILE A 257 -13.19 -6.26 3.58
C ILE A 257 -13.71 -5.95 4.97
N GLU A 258 -13.31 -4.80 5.49
CA GLU A 258 -13.86 -4.25 6.72
C GLU A 258 -15.09 -3.39 6.38
N PRO A 259 -16.14 -3.41 7.21
CA PRO A 259 -17.30 -2.54 7.01
C PRO A 259 -16.88 -1.08 7.23
N ARG A 260 -17.37 -0.15 6.39
CA ARG A 260 -17.15 1.30 6.56
C ARG A 260 -17.66 1.71 7.94
N ASN A 261 -16.74 2.04 8.84
CA ASN A 261 -17.06 2.40 10.22
C ASN A 261 -17.88 3.70 10.23
N LEU A 262 -19.03 3.73 10.91
CA LEU A 262 -20.02 4.81 10.74
C LEU A 262 -19.57 6.14 11.36
N ASP A 263 -18.76 6.10 12.40
CA ASP A 263 -18.13 7.29 12.98
C ASP A 263 -17.09 7.91 12.03
N ASP A 264 -16.70 7.20 10.96
CA ASP A 264 -15.58 7.53 10.07
C ASP A 264 -16.03 8.07 8.69
N ASP A 265 -17.33 8.39 8.55
CA ASP A 265 -17.85 9.16 7.42
C ASP A 265 -17.16 10.54 7.37
N PRO A 266 -16.50 10.92 6.27
CA PRO A 266 -15.70 12.13 6.18
C PRO A 266 -16.59 13.38 6.15
N VAL A 267 -16.10 14.46 6.76
CA VAL A 267 -16.81 15.74 6.81
C VAL A 267 -17.08 16.27 5.41
N GLU A 268 -18.35 16.30 5.01
CA GLU A 268 -18.74 16.86 3.71
C GLU A 268 -18.47 18.38 3.68
N PHE A 269 -17.95 18.89 2.56
CA PHE A 269 -17.75 20.33 2.38
C PHE A 269 -17.93 20.80 0.94
N ILE A 270 -18.15 22.10 0.78
CA ILE A 270 -18.10 22.78 -0.52
C ILE A 270 -17.02 23.86 -0.50
N ILE A 271 -16.44 24.15 -1.67
CA ILE A 271 -15.59 25.33 -1.87
C ILE A 271 -16.43 26.38 -2.58
N ARG A 272 -16.43 27.61 -2.07
CA ARG A 272 -17.09 28.78 -2.68
C ARG A 272 -16.24 30.02 -2.42
N ASP A 273 -16.04 30.84 -3.45
CA ASP A 273 -15.26 32.08 -3.38
C ASP A 273 -13.84 31.85 -2.79
N GLY A 274 -13.25 30.68 -3.06
CA GLY A 274 -11.96 30.24 -2.53
C GLY A 274 -11.94 29.90 -1.02
N GLU A 275 -13.10 29.77 -0.37
CA GLU A 275 -13.23 29.30 1.02
C GLU A 275 -13.77 27.87 1.07
N VAL A 276 -13.22 27.04 1.96
CA VAL A 276 -13.80 25.75 2.34
C VAL A 276 -14.94 26.00 3.33
N ILE A 277 -16.11 25.42 3.06
CA ILE A 277 -17.34 25.57 3.84
C ILE A 277 -17.88 24.16 4.17
N PRO A 278 -17.59 23.63 5.38
CA PRO A 278 -18.07 22.33 5.82
C PRO A 278 -19.59 22.32 6.06
N GLY A 279 -20.23 21.19 5.75
CA GLY A 279 -21.68 20.98 5.91
C GLY A 279 -22.12 20.60 7.33
N GLU A 280 -21.18 20.14 8.15
CA GLU A 280 -21.37 19.63 9.52
C GLU A 280 -20.27 20.16 10.46
N PRO A 281 -20.38 19.99 11.79
CA PRO A 281 -19.32 20.35 12.73
C PRO A 281 -18.02 19.60 12.44
N TYR A 282 -16.88 20.27 12.60
CA TYR A 282 -15.59 19.74 12.11
C TYR A 282 -14.40 20.20 12.94
N ALA A 283 -13.38 19.34 13.04
CA ALA A 283 -12.00 19.69 13.29
C ALA A 283 -11.25 19.92 11.98
N ALA A 284 -10.14 20.67 12.01
CA ALA A 284 -9.33 20.95 10.83
C ALA A 284 -7.84 20.69 11.06
N ARG A 285 -7.14 20.34 9.98
CA ARG A 285 -5.68 20.35 9.87
C ARG A 285 -5.27 21.16 8.64
N ILE A 286 -4.15 21.87 8.76
CA ILE A 286 -3.49 22.56 7.66
C ILE A 286 -2.07 22.01 7.52
N ASP A 287 -1.71 21.65 6.30
CA ASP A 287 -0.41 21.11 5.94
C ASP A 287 0.21 21.98 4.84
N VAL A 288 1.37 22.60 5.11
CA VAL A 288 2.20 23.15 4.02
C VAL A 288 2.99 21.98 3.45
N ILE A 289 2.54 21.45 2.32
CA ILE A 289 3.15 20.30 1.65
C ILE A 289 4.29 20.70 0.71
N GLY A 290 4.37 21.99 0.34
CA GLY A 290 5.48 22.55 -0.43
C GLY A 290 5.56 24.07 -0.35
N ALA A 291 6.74 24.62 -0.58
CA ALA A 291 6.94 26.05 -0.85
C ALA A 291 8.29 26.27 -1.55
N ALA A 292 8.30 27.04 -2.63
CA ALA A 292 9.51 27.53 -3.25
C ALA A 292 9.28 28.90 -3.89
N LEU A 293 9.95 29.94 -3.37
CA LEU A 293 9.91 31.30 -3.92
C LEU A 293 11.34 31.86 -4.02
N PRO A 294 12.08 31.57 -5.12
CA PRO A 294 13.41 32.09 -5.35
C PRO A 294 13.36 33.54 -5.87
N MET A 295 13.73 34.51 -5.03
CA MET A 295 13.89 35.89 -5.45
C MET A 295 15.34 36.21 -5.82
N TYR A 296 15.51 37.08 -6.82
CA TYR A 296 16.82 37.58 -7.25
C TYR A 296 17.02 39.03 -6.82
N PHE A 297 18.13 39.31 -6.13
CA PHE A 297 18.59 40.67 -5.84
C PHE A 297 19.99 40.90 -6.42
N LEU A 298 20.07 41.75 -7.45
CA LEU A 298 21.26 42.03 -8.26
C LEU A 298 21.87 40.78 -8.93
N PHE A 299 22.57 39.96 -8.15
CA PHE A 299 23.28 38.75 -8.58
C PHE A 299 23.25 37.65 -7.50
N TRP A 300 22.45 37.81 -6.45
CA TRP A 300 22.21 36.80 -5.42
C TRP A 300 20.78 36.28 -5.54
N GLN A 301 20.65 34.95 -5.59
CA GLN A 301 19.38 34.25 -5.41
C GLN A 301 19.19 33.96 -3.92
N TYR A 302 17.98 34.12 -3.41
CA TYR A 302 17.60 33.71 -2.07
C TYR A 302 16.15 33.23 -2.05
N ASN A 303 15.83 32.30 -1.16
CA ASN A 303 14.44 31.91 -0.93
C ASN A 303 13.79 33.02 -0.10
N SER A 304 12.80 33.71 -0.67
CA SER A 304 12.05 34.75 0.03
C SER A 304 11.20 34.11 1.12
N PRO A 305 11.26 34.57 2.38
CA PRO A 305 10.39 34.04 3.41
C PRO A 305 8.91 34.17 3.05
N ILE A 306 8.14 33.16 3.45
CA ILE A 306 6.68 33.11 3.30
C ILE A 306 6.06 32.83 4.65
N THR A 307 5.12 33.66 5.08
CA THR A 307 4.33 33.44 6.29
C THR A 307 2.90 33.06 5.93
N VAL A 308 2.33 32.08 6.64
CA VAL A 308 0.98 31.56 6.40
C VAL A 308 0.12 31.74 7.65
N ASN A 309 -1.13 32.18 7.47
CA ASN A 309 -2.16 32.16 8.50
C ASN A 309 -3.47 31.63 7.92
N CYS A 310 -4.30 31.03 8.77
CA CYS A 310 -5.64 30.56 8.42
C CYS A 310 -6.66 31.53 8.99
N ASN A 311 -7.80 31.71 8.33
CA ASN A 311 -8.97 32.39 8.88
C ASN A 311 -10.08 31.37 9.06
N ILE A 312 -10.51 31.11 10.29
CA ILE A 312 -11.62 30.21 10.59
C ILE A 312 -12.72 31.00 11.30
N GLY A 313 -13.92 31.06 10.71
CA GLY A 313 -15.04 31.81 11.29
C GLY A 313 -14.81 33.32 11.44
N GLY A 314 -13.79 33.86 10.76
CA GLY A 314 -13.35 35.25 10.90
C GLY A 314 -12.22 35.47 11.93
N GLU A 315 -11.77 34.44 12.64
CA GLU A 315 -10.57 34.50 13.50
C GLU A 315 -9.31 34.14 12.70
N SER A 316 -8.32 35.03 12.70
CA SER A 316 -7.00 34.78 12.10
C SER A 316 -6.10 34.00 13.07
N ILE A 317 -5.81 32.74 12.71
CA ILE A 317 -4.96 31.81 13.46
C ILE A 317 -3.63 31.65 12.71
N TYR A 318 -2.52 31.46 13.43
CA TYR A 318 -1.16 31.51 12.90
C TYR A 318 -0.40 30.17 13.11
N PRO A 319 -0.71 29.10 12.33
CA PRO A 319 -0.21 27.74 12.55
C PRO A 319 1.31 27.61 12.69
N PHE A 320 2.06 28.30 11.82
CA PHE A 320 3.50 28.11 11.65
C PHE A 320 4.34 29.26 12.22
N GLY A 321 3.75 30.05 13.11
CA GLY A 321 4.36 31.28 13.65
C GLY A 321 3.73 32.55 13.08
N PRO A 322 4.15 33.74 13.55
CA PRO A 322 3.46 34.99 13.26
C PRO A 322 3.44 35.34 11.76
N ASN A 323 2.30 35.82 11.25
CA ASN A 323 2.22 36.53 9.97
C ASN A 323 2.08 38.04 10.26
N PRO A 324 3.20 38.79 10.34
CA PRO A 324 3.20 40.19 10.75
C PRO A 324 2.69 41.13 9.66
N THR A 325 2.26 42.32 10.05
CA THR A 325 1.98 43.43 9.13
C THR A 325 3.26 44.22 8.81
N ALA A 326 3.27 44.91 7.67
CA ALA A 326 4.46 45.55 7.09
C ALA A 326 5.12 46.68 7.94
N PHE A 327 4.52 47.08 9.06
CA PHE A 327 4.96 48.19 9.91
C PHE A 327 5.29 47.78 11.36
N GLU A 328 5.38 46.48 11.64
CA GLU A 328 5.62 46.01 13.02
C GLU A 328 7.06 46.17 13.51
N SER A 329 7.18 46.53 14.79
CA SER A 329 8.44 46.37 15.53
C SER A 329 8.86 44.90 15.53
N ASN A 330 10.16 44.65 15.34
CA ASN A 330 10.74 43.29 15.24
C ASN A 330 10.22 42.47 14.05
N LEU A 331 9.76 43.12 12.97
CA LEU A 331 9.30 42.47 11.73
C LEU A 331 10.20 41.32 11.28
N LYS A 332 11.53 41.52 11.25
CA LYS A 332 12.47 40.48 10.83
C LYS A 332 12.34 39.19 11.66
N ALA A 333 12.36 39.29 12.98
CA ALA A 333 12.27 38.12 13.85
C ALA A 333 10.92 37.39 13.72
N LYS A 334 9.82 38.13 13.48
CA LYS A 334 8.50 37.54 13.23
C LYS A 334 8.45 36.81 11.89
N VAL A 335 8.99 37.40 10.83
CA VAL A 335 9.10 36.76 9.51
C VAL A 335 10.00 35.53 9.57
N ASP A 336 11.17 35.62 10.21
CA ASP A 336 12.10 34.49 10.40
C ASP A 336 11.41 33.33 11.14
N GLN A 337 10.62 33.64 12.17
CA GLN A 337 9.88 32.66 12.98
C GLN A 337 8.70 32.03 12.23
N GLY A 338 7.96 32.81 11.44
CA GLY A 338 6.80 32.36 10.69
C GLY A 338 7.11 31.79 9.30
N ASN A 339 8.38 31.75 8.90
CA ASN A 339 8.77 31.36 7.55
C ASN A 339 8.54 29.86 7.29
N VAL A 340 7.64 29.54 6.36
CA VAL A 340 7.38 28.16 5.89
C VAL A 340 8.25 27.76 4.71
N ASN A 341 8.83 28.72 3.97
CA ASN A 341 9.76 28.49 2.85
C ASN A 341 11.20 28.20 3.36
N GLN A 342 11.33 27.23 4.27
CA GLN A 342 12.59 26.74 4.84
C GLN A 342 12.42 25.37 5.52
N GLY A 343 13.45 24.52 5.45
CA GLY A 343 13.46 23.19 6.08
C GLY A 343 12.53 22.19 5.39
N ASP A 344 12.30 21.06 6.06
CA ASP A 344 11.60 19.92 5.48
C ASP A 344 10.06 20.10 5.43
N PHE A 345 9.40 19.37 4.53
CA PHE A 345 7.95 19.33 4.34
C PHE A 345 7.44 17.87 4.52
N PRO A 346 6.16 17.65 4.89
CA PRO A 346 5.13 18.66 5.16
C PRO A 346 5.31 19.36 6.52
N LYS A 347 4.77 20.57 6.65
CA LYS A 347 4.61 21.26 7.95
C LYS A 347 3.14 21.21 8.35
N GLN A 348 2.84 20.50 9.43
CA GLN A 348 1.46 20.18 9.82
C GLN A 348 1.03 21.00 11.05
N TYR A 349 -0.26 21.34 11.11
CA TYR A 349 -0.88 21.93 12.29
C TYR A 349 -2.33 21.49 12.41
N VAL A 350 -2.65 20.81 13.52
CA VAL A 350 -4.01 20.42 13.89
C VAL A 350 -4.62 21.49 14.78
N PHE A 351 -5.83 21.92 14.46
CA PHE A 351 -6.55 22.91 15.25
C PHE A 351 -7.19 22.21 16.46
N PRO A 352 -6.99 22.72 17.70
CA PRO A 352 -7.42 22.02 18.92
C PRO A 352 -8.92 22.13 19.21
N ASN A 353 -9.68 22.85 18.37
CA ASN A 353 -11.09 23.14 18.55
C ASN A 353 -11.90 22.48 17.44
N ILE A 354 -13.11 22.02 17.79
CA ILE A 354 -14.18 21.76 16.82
C ILE A 354 -14.84 23.09 16.47
N PHE A 355 -15.22 23.25 15.20
CA PHE A 355 -15.92 24.41 14.67
C PHE A 355 -17.33 23.99 14.20
N GLU A 356 -18.29 24.91 14.28
CA GLU A 356 -19.68 24.66 13.88
C GLU A 356 -19.82 24.54 12.35
N ALA A 357 -20.84 23.80 11.91
CA ALA A 357 -21.21 23.68 10.49
C ALA A 357 -21.34 25.04 9.79
N GLY A 358 -20.83 25.14 8.56
CA GLY A 358 -20.83 26.38 7.78
C GLY A 358 -19.81 27.45 8.24
N THR A 359 -19.03 27.19 9.29
CA THR A 359 -17.86 28.01 9.63
C THR A 359 -16.85 27.89 8.49
N ARG A 360 -16.48 29.03 7.88
CA ARG A 360 -15.61 29.03 6.70
C ARG A 360 -14.15 28.96 7.09
N ILE A 361 -13.36 28.32 6.23
CA ILE A 361 -11.90 28.27 6.28
C ILE A 361 -11.33 28.98 5.05
N SER A 362 -10.48 29.99 5.26
CA SER A 362 -9.67 30.60 4.21
C SER A 362 -8.19 30.55 4.56
N VAL A 363 -7.33 30.37 3.56
CA VAL A 363 -5.86 30.42 3.74
C VAL A 363 -5.31 31.75 3.25
N ASN A 364 -4.34 32.30 3.97
CA ASN A 364 -3.68 33.55 3.63
C ASN A 364 -2.15 33.41 3.73
N ALA A 365 -1.45 33.69 2.63
CA ALA A 365 0.00 33.62 2.53
C ALA A 365 0.60 34.98 2.17
N THR A 366 1.80 35.26 2.67
CA THR A 366 2.50 36.55 2.48
C THR A 366 3.97 36.31 2.19
N SER A 367 4.49 36.86 1.09
CA SER A 367 5.91 36.81 0.73
C SER A 367 6.67 38.07 1.17
N TRP A 368 7.96 37.91 1.52
CA TRP A 368 8.76 38.94 2.18
C TRP A 368 10.11 39.22 1.48
N GLU A 369 10.18 40.31 0.70
CA GLU A 369 11.43 40.72 0.04
C GLU A 369 12.40 41.38 1.05
N TRP A 370 13.67 41.00 0.98
CA TRP A 370 14.72 41.51 1.87
C TRP A 370 15.22 42.92 1.45
N LYS A 371 15.10 43.90 2.35
CA LYS A 371 15.69 45.24 2.18
C LYS A 371 17.15 45.28 2.63
N TRP A 372 18.07 45.07 1.69
CA TRP A 372 19.51 45.15 1.94
C TRP A 372 19.97 46.51 2.52
N PHE A 373 19.48 47.63 1.96
CA PHE A 373 19.95 48.98 2.34
C PHE A 373 19.38 49.54 3.66
N SER A 374 18.42 48.87 4.31
CA SER A 374 17.77 49.37 5.54
C SER A 374 18.03 48.49 6.77
N GLY A 375 19.18 47.83 6.83
CA GLY A 375 19.65 47.15 8.04
C GLY A 375 18.88 45.87 8.38
N SER A 376 18.81 44.93 7.43
CA SER A 376 18.24 43.59 7.63
C SER A 376 16.74 43.57 7.97
N GLN A 377 15.95 44.42 7.30
CA GLN A 377 14.49 44.41 7.38
C GLN A 377 13.87 43.72 6.16
N TYR A 378 12.69 43.15 6.31
CA TYR A 378 11.85 42.75 5.17
C TYR A 378 10.89 43.88 4.77
N LYS A 379 10.29 43.76 3.59
CA LYS A 379 8.98 44.35 3.26
C LYS A 379 8.05 43.24 2.78
N LEU A 380 6.76 43.44 2.96
CA LEU A 380 5.75 42.69 2.23
C LEU A 380 6.01 42.88 0.73
N HIS A 381 6.13 41.78 0.00
CA HIS A 381 6.22 41.73 -1.46
C HIS A 381 4.82 41.52 -2.04
N MET A 382 4.19 40.40 -1.68
CA MET A 382 2.86 40.02 -2.12
C MET A 382 2.07 39.36 -0.98
N ASN A 383 0.75 39.36 -1.10
CA ASN A 383 -0.16 38.69 -0.19
C ASN A 383 -1.31 38.09 -0.99
N ALA A 384 -1.65 36.84 -0.69
CA ALA A 384 -2.73 36.09 -1.33
C ALA A 384 -3.65 35.51 -0.26
N ASN A 385 -4.96 35.80 -0.35
CA ASN A 385 -5.98 35.26 0.54
C ASN A 385 -7.05 34.55 -0.29
N SER A 386 -7.32 33.28 0.02
CA SER A 386 -8.26 32.46 -0.74
C SER A 386 -9.68 33.02 -0.72
N ALA A 387 -10.13 33.67 0.36
CA ALA A 387 -11.45 34.30 0.44
C ALA A 387 -11.66 35.52 -0.48
N ASN A 388 -10.57 36.07 -1.05
CA ASN A 388 -10.63 37.17 -2.02
C ASN A 388 -10.47 36.67 -3.47
N SER A 389 -10.46 35.35 -3.68
CA SER A 389 -9.95 34.70 -4.87
C SER A 389 -11.08 34.13 -5.73
N SER A 390 -11.81 35.00 -6.44
CA SER A 390 -12.81 34.57 -7.43
C SER A 390 -12.14 34.12 -8.74
N ASP A 391 -12.51 32.95 -9.27
CA ASP A 391 -11.93 32.18 -10.40
C ASP A 391 -11.38 32.96 -11.61
N ALA A 392 -11.82 34.19 -11.85
CA ALA A 392 -11.40 35.05 -12.96
C ALA A 392 -10.11 35.87 -12.70
N THR A 393 -9.58 35.92 -11.48
CA THR A 393 -8.47 36.83 -11.09
C THR A 393 -7.37 36.18 -10.24
N THR A 394 -7.35 34.85 -10.15
CA THR A 394 -6.78 34.20 -8.97
C THR A 394 -5.28 33.95 -9.05
N ILE A 395 -4.55 34.56 -8.11
CA ILE A 395 -3.20 34.18 -7.66
C ILE A 395 -3.23 32.92 -6.78
N ILE A 396 -4.34 32.16 -6.82
CA ILE A 396 -4.57 30.92 -6.06
C ILE A 396 -5.36 29.98 -6.99
N LYS A 397 -4.94 28.72 -7.10
CA LYS A 397 -5.76 27.65 -7.68
C LYS A 397 -6.14 26.71 -6.54
N THR A 398 -7.35 26.16 -6.59
CA THR A 398 -7.81 25.18 -5.62
C THR A 398 -8.12 23.88 -6.36
N LEU A 399 -7.64 22.77 -5.81
CA LEU A 399 -7.78 21.42 -6.36
C LEU A 399 -8.62 20.56 -5.41
N ARG A 400 -9.41 19.67 -6.00
CA ARG A 400 -10.17 18.61 -5.35
C ARG A 400 -9.84 17.25 -5.96
N ASP A 401 -10.35 16.19 -5.34
CA ASP A 401 -10.38 14.86 -5.94
C ASP A 401 -11.01 14.88 -7.35
N GLY A 402 -10.37 14.19 -8.29
CA GLY A 402 -10.77 14.12 -9.70
C GLY A 402 -10.45 15.34 -10.55
N ASP A 403 -9.90 16.44 -10.01
CA ASP A 403 -9.43 17.56 -10.83
C ASP A 403 -8.22 17.13 -11.69
N PRO A 404 -8.04 17.69 -12.90
CA PRO A 404 -6.88 17.36 -13.74
C PRO A 404 -5.57 17.81 -13.07
N VAL A 405 -4.50 17.00 -13.22
CA VAL A 405 -3.17 17.36 -12.70
C VAL A 405 -2.73 18.74 -13.23
N PRO A 406 -2.24 19.65 -12.37
CA PRO A 406 -1.79 20.98 -12.77
C PRO A 406 -0.62 20.91 -13.75
N ASN A 407 -0.88 21.19 -15.03
CA ASN A 407 0.16 21.38 -16.04
C ASN A 407 0.77 22.80 -15.92
N ILE A 408 1.55 23.02 -14.87
CA ILE A 408 2.22 24.29 -14.55
C ILE A 408 3.70 24.01 -14.31
N GLU A 409 4.52 24.47 -15.26
CA GLU A 409 5.98 24.39 -15.22
C GLU A 409 6.55 25.34 -14.16
N GLY A 410 7.59 24.91 -13.45
CA GLY A 410 8.23 25.72 -12.42
C GLY A 410 9.10 26.86 -12.96
N PHE A 411 9.13 28.01 -12.29
CA PHE A 411 9.94 29.14 -12.72
C PHE A 411 11.43 28.89 -12.45
N GLY A 412 12.22 28.75 -13.52
CA GLY A 412 13.68 28.63 -13.47
C GLY A 412 14.15 27.20 -13.24
N ASN A 413 14.61 26.88 -12.03
CA ASN A 413 15.07 25.54 -11.62
C ASN A 413 14.22 24.98 -10.47
N GLN A 414 12.98 25.43 -10.36
CA GLN A 414 12.04 24.93 -9.37
C GLN A 414 11.40 23.62 -9.82
N ALA A 415 10.91 22.84 -8.87
CA ALA A 415 9.96 21.77 -9.17
C ALA A 415 8.70 22.35 -9.83
N SER A 416 7.95 21.52 -10.54
CA SER A 416 6.63 21.85 -11.09
C SER A 416 5.53 21.75 -10.01
N ALA A 417 4.36 22.34 -10.27
CA ALA A 417 3.23 22.25 -9.36
C ALA A 417 2.77 20.78 -9.17
N ALA A 418 2.95 19.93 -10.18
CA ALA A 418 2.66 18.50 -10.12
C ALA A 418 3.63 17.74 -9.21
N GLU A 419 4.93 18.06 -9.23
CA GLU A 419 5.93 17.44 -8.33
C GLU A 419 5.67 17.80 -6.85
N PHE A 420 5.19 19.01 -6.55
CA PHE A 420 4.78 19.39 -5.18
C PHE A 420 3.57 18.63 -4.64
N ILE A 421 2.76 18.01 -5.52
CA ILE A 421 1.59 17.23 -5.15
C ILE A 421 1.71 15.77 -5.57
N GLU A 422 2.92 15.25 -5.84
CA GLU A 422 3.13 13.93 -6.47
C GLU A 422 2.44 12.76 -5.73
N ASN A 423 2.32 12.84 -4.40
CA ASN A 423 1.65 11.85 -3.56
C ASN A 423 0.11 11.88 -3.64
N TYR A 424 -0.44 12.87 -4.34
CA TYR A 424 -1.87 13.12 -4.57
C TYR A 424 -2.21 13.06 -6.06
N ILE A 425 -1.44 12.32 -6.86
CA ILE A 425 -1.67 12.12 -8.30
C ILE A 425 -1.94 10.65 -8.60
N ASP A 426 -3.08 10.37 -9.23
CA ASP A 426 -3.26 9.14 -9.98
C ASP A 426 -2.61 9.30 -11.37
N PHE A 427 -1.45 8.67 -11.54
CA PHE A 427 -0.69 8.70 -12.78
C PHE A 427 -1.35 7.93 -13.94
N GLU A 428 -2.30 7.03 -13.68
CA GLU A 428 -3.05 6.32 -14.73
C GLU A 428 -4.13 7.22 -15.35
N THR A 429 -4.89 7.94 -14.51
CA THR A 429 -5.96 8.84 -14.97
C THR A 429 -5.50 10.27 -15.25
N GLN A 430 -4.30 10.67 -14.78
CA GLN A 430 -3.80 12.05 -14.81
C GLN A 430 -4.72 13.04 -14.07
N THR A 431 -5.29 12.58 -12.95
CA THR A 431 -6.09 13.40 -12.03
C THR A 431 -5.48 13.46 -10.64
N VAL A 432 -5.89 14.47 -9.88
CA VAL A 432 -5.59 14.64 -8.46
C VAL A 432 -6.45 13.66 -7.66
N THR A 433 -5.84 12.96 -6.70
CA THR A 433 -6.50 12.01 -5.80
C THR A 433 -6.45 12.55 -4.39
N LEU A 434 -7.61 12.80 -3.79
CA LEU A 434 -7.76 13.37 -2.44
C LEU A 434 -8.90 12.67 -1.69
N ASP A 435 -8.82 12.63 -0.37
CA ASP A 435 -9.94 12.16 0.45
C ASP A 435 -11.15 13.11 0.32
N GLU A 436 -12.39 12.60 0.52
CA GLU A 436 -13.65 13.35 0.36
C GLU A 436 -13.73 14.65 1.22
N ASN A 437 -12.87 14.76 2.23
CA ASN A 437 -12.71 15.86 3.20
C ASN A 437 -11.43 16.72 2.99
N GLN A 438 -10.81 16.68 1.81
CA GLN A 438 -9.54 17.37 1.50
C GLN A 438 -9.60 18.34 0.32
N ALA A 439 -8.81 19.41 0.39
CA ALA A 439 -8.58 20.35 -0.71
C ALA A 439 -7.15 20.91 -0.71
N ILE A 440 -6.54 21.06 -1.88
CA ILE A 440 -5.21 21.68 -2.03
C ILE A 440 -5.35 23.10 -2.58
N TYR A 441 -4.61 24.06 -2.01
CA TYR A 441 -4.40 25.40 -2.55
C TYR A 441 -2.98 25.52 -3.11
N LEU A 442 -2.88 25.82 -4.40
CA LEU A 442 -1.66 26.25 -5.09
C LEU A 442 -1.63 27.79 -5.10
N ILE A 443 -0.62 28.43 -4.51
CA ILE A 443 -0.59 29.89 -4.31
C ILE A 443 0.60 30.53 -5.03
N GLU A 444 0.30 31.58 -5.78
CA GLU A 444 1.24 32.50 -6.43
C GLU A 444 1.47 33.74 -5.55
N LEU A 445 2.74 34.10 -5.33
CA LEU A 445 3.21 35.16 -4.44
C LEU A 445 4.38 35.97 -5.03
N TYR A 446 4.73 35.80 -6.30
CA TYR A 446 5.75 36.59 -6.98
C TYR A 446 5.16 37.64 -7.93
N THR A 447 4.17 37.28 -8.75
CA THR A 447 3.63 38.13 -9.83
C THR A 447 2.10 38.15 -9.93
N TYR A 448 1.55 39.31 -10.30
CA TYR A 448 0.14 39.45 -10.70
C TYR A 448 -0.08 39.24 -12.20
N ASP A 449 0.99 39.10 -12.99
CA ASP A 449 0.90 38.70 -14.40
C ASP A 449 0.87 37.17 -14.50
N LEU A 450 -0.35 36.63 -14.34
CA LEU A 450 -0.66 35.21 -14.43
C LEU A 450 -0.46 34.60 -15.83
N THR A 451 -0.03 35.40 -16.82
CA THR A 451 0.34 34.92 -18.16
C THR A 451 1.86 34.81 -18.34
N SER A 452 2.64 35.33 -17.39
CA SER A 452 4.10 35.22 -17.39
C SER A 452 4.55 33.83 -16.93
N SER A 453 5.71 33.38 -17.41
CA SER A 453 6.33 32.12 -16.95
C SER A 453 6.84 32.16 -15.51
N ALA A 454 6.63 33.28 -14.81
CA ALA A 454 6.95 33.45 -13.39
C ALA A 454 5.70 33.33 -12.50
N ALA A 455 4.54 32.98 -13.08
CA ALA A 455 3.33 32.62 -12.36
C ALA A 455 3.21 31.09 -12.31
N ASP A 456 3.95 30.46 -11.40
CA ASP A 456 4.06 29.00 -11.30
C ASP A 456 3.20 28.40 -10.15
N PHE A 457 2.52 29.24 -9.36
CA PHE A 457 1.50 28.84 -8.38
C PHE A 457 1.98 27.90 -7.26
N GLN A 458 3.29 27.80 -7.07
CA GLN A 458 3.93 26.84 -6.16
C GLN A 458 4.80 27.53 -5.10
N ASP A 459 4.75 28.87 -5.04
CA ASP A 459 5.38 29.66 -4.00
C ASP A 459 5.00 29.13 -2.61
N VAL A 460 3.73 28.75 -2.43
CA VAL A 460 3.32 27.85 -1.34
C VAL A 460 2.16 26.95 -1.76
N VAL A 461 2.25 25.68 -1.38
CA VAL A 461 1.22 24.65 -1.59
C VAL A 461 0.70 24.18 -0.24
N ILE A 462 -0.62 24.28 -0.05
CA ILE A 462 -1.29 24.04 1.23
C ILE A 462 -2.40 23.01 1.05
N LEU A 463 -2.30 21.86 1.73
CA LEU A 463 -3.42 20.93 1.89
C LEU A 463 -4.23 21.34 3.12
N VAL A 464 -5.56 21.29 2.98
CA VAL A 464 -6.54 21.41 4.07
C VAL A 464 -7.23 20.07 4.22
N SER A 465 -7.32 19.57 5.45
CA SER A 465 -8.03 18.34 5.79
C SER A 465 -9.06 18.60 6.88
N LEU A 466 -10.25 18.01 6.76
CA LEU A 466 -11.33 18.10 7.76
C LEU A 466 -11.57 16.74 8.42
N ALA A 467 -11.93 16.72 9.70
CA ALA A 467 -12.32 15.51 10.42
C ALA A 467 -13.41 15.86 11.44
N LYS A 468 -13.95 14.88 12.18
CA LYS A 468 -14.99 15.18 13.19
C LYS A 468 -14.34 15.72 14.46
N GLU A 469 -13.25 15.08 14.90
CA GLU A 469 -12.50 15.44 16.11
C GLU A 469 -11.02 15.73 15.80
N PRO A 470 -10.35 16.59 16.59
CA PRO A 470 -8.92 16.87 16.39
C PRO A 470 -8.03 15.63 16.58
N THR A 471 -8.51 14.63 17.32
CA THR A 471 -7.83 13.34 17.53
C THR A 471 -7.72 12.50 16.26
N ASP A 472 -8.63 12.67 15.30
CA ASP A 472 -8.66 11.90 14.05
C ASP A 472 -7.44 12.23 13.16
N PHE A 473 -6.76 13.34 13.42
CA PHE A 473 -5.50 13.72 12.78
C PHE A 473 -4.25 13.23 13.54
N ILE A 474 -4.40 12.76 14.77
CA ILE A 474 -3.30 12.26 15.59
C ILE A 474 -3.10 10.79 15.26
N ILE A 475 -2.15 10.51 14.36
CA ILE A 475 -1.58 9.17 14.25
C ILE A 475 -0.82 8.92 15.55
N THR A 476 -1.41 8.20 16.51
CA THR A 476 -0.70 7.88 17.75
C THR A 476 0.48 6.99 17.40
N PRO A 477 1.71 7.29 17.85
CA PRO A 477 2.85 6.37 17.67
C PRO A 477 2.63 5.12 18.55
N GLY A 478 1.90 4.15 18.02
CA GLY A 478 1.31 3.02 18.74
C GLY A 478 -0.04 2.54 18.18
N ASP A 479 -0.71 3.36 17.35
CA ASP A 479 -1.84 2.93 16.49
C ASP A 479 -1.34 2.30 15.17
N GLU A 480 -0.02 2.25 14.95
CA GLU A 480 0.57 1.07 14.30
C GLU A 480 0.24 -0.14 15.20
N GLU A 481 -0.85 -0.84 14.89
CA GLU A 481 -1.40 -1.91 15.70
C GLU A 481 -0.42 -3.11 15.81
N VAL A 482 0.50 -3.04 16.77
CA VAL A 482 1.23 -4.22 17.25
C VAL A 482 0.24 -5.03 18.08
N VAL A 483 -0.57 -5.84 17.41
CA VAL A 483 -1.52 -6.77 18.03
C VAL A 483 -0.76 -7.76 18.92
N ALA A 484 -0.70 -7.46 20.20
CA ALA A 484 -0.21 -8.35 21.23
C ALA A 484 -1.38 -8.96 22.00
N GLU A 485 -1.65 -10.24 21.70
CA GLU A 485 -2.35 -11.22 22.55
C GLU A 485 -3.84 -10.98 22.89
N ASN A 486 -4.74 -11.84 22.40
CA ASN A 486 -5.51 -12.82 23.21
C ASN A 486 -6.47 -13.65 22.32
N ILE A 487 -6.63 -14.95 22.61
CA ILE A 487 -7.26 -15.92 21.68
C ILE A 487 -8.50 -16.59 22.27
N LEU A 488 -9.58 -16.64 21.47
CA LEU A 488 -10.79 -17.44 21.71
C LEU A 488 -11.18 -18.21 20.41
N PRO A 489 -11.86 -19.38 20.50
CA PRO A 489 -12.00 -20.34 19.39
C PRO A 489 -13.30 -20.21 18.54
N PHE A 490 -13.26 -20.67 17.28
CA PHE A 490 -14.24 -20.39 16.19
C PHE A 490 -14.86 -21.65 15.49
N LYS A 491 -16.01 -21.54 14.75
CA LYS A 491 -16.66 -22.66 13.99
C LYS A 491 -17.53 -22.31 12.72
N GLY A 492 -17.08 -22.61 11.49
CA GLY A 492 -17.93 -22.85 10.26
C GLY A 492 -17.21 -22.73 8.87
N GLY A 493 -17.91 -22.67 7.69
CA GLY A 493 -17.27 -22.55 6.34
C GLY A 493 -18.13 -22.36 5.02
N ILE A 494 -17.63 -21.65 3.96
CA ILE A 494 -18.22 -21.40 2.58
C ILE A 494 -17.27 -21.12 1.37
N ILE A 495 -17.68 -21.46 0.12
CA ILE A 495 -16.90 -21.51 -1.15
C ILE A 495 -17.78 -21.66 -2.44
N SER A 496 -17.63 -20.94 -3.60
CA SER A 496 -17.95 -21.56 -4.94
C SER A 496 -17.38 -20.99 -6.30
N HIS A 497 -18.19 -20.90 -7.39
CA HIS A 497 -17.85 -21.10 -8.83
C HIS A 497 -18.70 -20.41 -10.01
N GLY A 498 -18.28 -19.26 -10.62
CA GLY A 498 -19.00 -18.46 -11.69
C GLY A 498 -18.75 -16.89 -11.69
N SER A 499 -19.66 -15.97 -12.17
CA SER A 499 -19.65 -14.45 -12.11
C SER A 499 -20.65 -13.48 -11.28
N VAL A 500 -20.23 -12.34 -10.67
CA VAL A 500 -20.97 -11.26 -9.89
C VAL A 500 -20.38 -9.86 -10.15
N TYR A 501 -21.21 -8.84 -9.91
CA TYR A 501 -21.12 -7.51 -10.48
C TYR A 501 -21.45 -6.42 -9.44
N GLY A 502 -20.59 -5.42 -9.35
CA GLY A 502 -21.02 -4.03 -9.53
C GLY A 502 -20.75 -3.61 -10.98
N LEU A 503 -21.45 -2.62 -11.51
CA LEU A 503 -21.27 -2.15 -12.89
C LEU A 503 -20.17 -1.10 -13.00
N ARG A 504 -19.21 -1.29 -13.93
CA ARG A 504 -18.63 -0.20 -14.73
C ARG A 504 -18.52 -0.69 -16.17
N ASN A 505 -19.25 -0.03 -17.07
CA ASN A 505 -19.05 -0.19 -18.50
C ASN A 505 -18.14 0.94 -18.97
N GLU A 506 -17.15 0.63 -19.78
CA GLU A 506 -16.47 1.63 -20.60
C GLU A 506 -16.48 1.21 -22.06
N ILE A 507 -17.03 2.09 -22.89
CA ILE A 507 -16.97 2.02 -24.34
C ILE A 507 -15.89 3.00 -24.75
N ILE A 508 -14.76 2.48 -25.24
CA ILE A 508 -13.69 3.29 -25.79
C ILE A 508 -13.70 3.07 -27.31
N ASN A 509 -14.18 4.06 -28.05
CA ASN A 509 -14.32 4.04 -29.51
C ASN A 509 -15.22 2.91 -30.08
N ASP A 510 -16.39 2.70 -29.48
CA ASP A 510 -17.43 1.72 -29.91
C ASP A 510 -17.02 0.23 -29.87
N GLU A 511 -15.87 -0.13 -29.30
CA GLU A 511 -15.46 -1.52 -29.06
C GLU A 511 -15.44 -1.88 -27.56
N GLU A 512 -15.88 -3.10 -27.24
CA GLU A 512 -15.91 -3.66 -25.88
C GLU A 512 -14.61 -4.44 -25.62
N LEU A 513 -13.84 -4.02 -24.62
CA LEU A 513 -12.46 -4.50 -24.41
C LEU A 513 -12.36 -5.35 -23.13
N ILE A 514 -11.92 -6.60 -23.28
CA ILE A 514 -11.79 -7.58 -22.17
C ILE A 514 -10.33 -8.04 -22.07
N THR A 515 -9.68 -7.74 -20.94
CA THR A 515 -8.25 -8.03 -20.71
C THR A 515 -8.06 -9.33 -19.89
N ARG A 516 -7.00 -10.10 -20.17
CA ARG A 516 -6.61 -11.33 -19.43
C ARG A 516 -5.10 -11.41 -19.22
N LEU A 517 -4.69 -12.11 -18.16
CA LEU A 517 -3.30 -12.34 -17.77
C LEU A 517 -2.97 -13.85 -17.79
N GLU A 518 -1.73 -14.23 -18.14
CA GLU A 518 -1.22 -15.62 -18.10
C GLU A 518 0.11 -15.70 -17.31
N VAL A 519 0.41 -16.89 -16.76
CA VAL A 519 1.24 -17.08 -15.56
C VAL A 519 2.62 -17.68 -15.85
N VAL A 520 3.64 -17.27 -15.09
CA VAL A 520 4.97 -17.91 -15.04
C VAL A 520 5.12 -18.78 -13.79
N ARG A 521 5.89 -19.87 -13.91
CA ARG A 521 5.84 -21.08 -13.09
C ARG A 521 6.63 -21.02 -11.77
N ASP A 522 6.03 -21.52 -10.69
CA ASP A 522 6.68 -21.89 -9.42
C ASP A 522 6.92 -23.43 -9.38
N GLU A 523 8.09 -23.86 -8.89
CA GLU A 523 8.44 -25.28 -8.72
C GLU A 523 7.85 -25.94 -7.47
N GLN A 524 7.47 -25.17 -6.44
CA GLN A 524 6.91 -25.72 -5.21
C GLN A 524 5.50 -26.28 -5.43
N ILE A 525 4.68 -25.62 -6.26
CA ILE A 525 3.34 -26.08 -6.66
C ILE A 525 3.40 -27.45 -7.36
N LEU A 526 4.48 -27.77 -8.08
CA LEU A 526 4.64 -29.09 -8.70
C LEU A 526 4.88 -30.22 -7.69
N LYS A 527 5.48 -29.93 -6.53
CA LYS A 527 5.70 -30.93 -5.48
C LYS A 527 4.37 -31.27 -4.80
N ASP A 528 3.54 -30.26 -4.55
CA ASP A 528 2.21 -30.45 -3.98
C ASP A 528 1.24 -31.14 -4.97
N PHE A 529 1.35 -30.84 -6.27
CA PHE A 529 0.56 -31.52 -7.32
C PHE A 529 0.86 -33.02 -7.44
N LEU A 530 2.13 -33.43 -7.28
CA LEU A 530 2.53 -34.84 -7.32
C LEU A 530 1.99 -35.65 -6.13
N LYS A 531 1.68 -35.01 -5.00
CA LYS A 531 1.11 -35.65 -3.80
C LYS A 531 -0.29 -36.26 -4.03
N TYR A 532 -1.01 -35.81 -5.05
CA TYR A 532 -2.39 -36.25 -5.38
C TYR A 532 -2.51 -36.96 -6.73
N SER A 533 -1.39 -37.22 -7.43
CA SER A 533 -1.38 -37.93 -8.72
C SER A 533 -1.48 -39.46 -8.55
N VAL A 534 -2.71 -39.97 -8.45
CA VAL A 534 -2.97 -41.41 -8.49
C VAL A 534 -2.64 -41.96 -9.89
N ASN A 535 -1.83 -43.02 -9.95
CA ASN A 535 -1.38 -43.76 -11.16
C ASN A 535 -0.13 -43.26 -11.92
N GLY A 536 0.80 -42.56 -11.26
CA GLY A 536 2.24 -42.86 -11.37
C GLY A 536 2.87 -43.01 -12.77
N ASN A 537 2.49 -42.18 -13.74
CA ASN A 537 3.11 -42.15 -15.08
C ASN A 537 3.28 -40.71 -15.58
N ALA A 538 4.42 -40.11 -15.25
CA ALA A 538 4.88 -38.87 -15.89
C ALA A 538 6.39 -38.95 -16.17
N ARG A 539 6.78 -38.84 -17.45
CA ARG A 539 8.15 -38.49 -17.86
C ARG A 539 8.13 -37.07 -18.37
N VAL A 540 9.09 -36.25 -17.93
CA VAL A 540 9.27 -34.88 -18.42
C VAL A 540 10.37 -34.87 -19.48
N ILE A 541 10.09 -34.26 -20.63
CA ILE A 541 11.10 -33.83 -21.61
C ILE A 541 11.09 -32.30 -21.59
N LEU A 542 12.27 -31.68 -21.59
CA LEU A 542 12.46 -30.24 -21.56
C LEU A 542 12.83 -29.72 -22.95
N GLU A 543 12.13 -28.71 -23.46
CA GLU A 543 12.73 -27.69 -24.34
C GLU A 543 11.92 -26.39 -24.35
N SER A 544 12.38 -25.38 -25.10
CA SER A 544 12.19 -23.94 -24.80
C SER A 544 11.55 -23.12 -25.94
N LYS A 545 11.18 -21.86 -25.65
CA LYS A 545 11.77 -20.62 -26.24
C LYS A 545 10.76 -19.46 -26.43
N TRP A 546 11.27 -18.23 -26.37
CA TRP A 546 10.59 -16.98 -26.73
C TRP A 546 10.33 -16.84 -28.24
N VAL A 547 9.18 -16.30 -28.62
CA VAL A 547 8.93 -15.70 -29.95
C VAL A 547 8.02 -14.48 -29.79
N SER A 548 8.47 -13.31 -30.25
CA SER A 548 7.59 -12.16 -30.44
C SER A 548 7.00 -12.17 -31.86
N LYS A 549 5.81 -11.57 -32.00
CA LYS A 549 5.31 -11.08 -33.29
C LYS A 549 4.75 -9.68 -33.10
N ASN A 550 5.07 -8.82 -34.06
CA ASN A 550 4.32 -7.61 -34.36
C ASN A 550 2.96 -8.00 -34.98
#